data_AF-W9XZL7-F1
#
_entry.id   AF-W9XZL7-F1
#
_cell.length_a   1.000
_cell.length_b   1.000
_cell.length_c   1.000
_cell.angle_alpha   90.00
_cell.angle_beta   90.00
_cell.angle_gamma   90.00
#
_symmetry.space_group_name_H-M   'P 1'
#
loop_
_entity.id
_entity.type
_entity.pdbx_description
1 polymer ?
#
loop_
_entity_poly.entity_id
_entity_poly.type
_entity_poly.pdbx_seq_one_letter_code
_entity_poly.pdbx_strand_id
1 'polypeptide(L)'
;MQPQGIMHLESDAWWGRVLNPFNIYLSAGGSTGGEAALIAMKGSVMGVGTDIRGSVRGPSAFCGIYGFKPTSYVLPMKDFLGVFPAELNVLCSTGLMCRTMRDMELFTSTILGVKFYLEDPRIIPIPWTGLKTPVPKRLKIGVIAHDNYIDPQPPVKRAVAWAKSLLSDPKYADVLEVKDFTPYGAQEAWSKIRRMYWPDGAQGPIKAITSTGEPILPLSA
;
A
#
# COMPACT_ATOMS: atom_id res chain seq x y z
N MET A 1 -6.07 10.14 -9.41
CA MET A 1 -4.85 10.62 -10.09
C MET A 1 -3.64 9.77 -9.67
N GLN A 2 -2.82 9.35 -10.62
CA GLN A 2 -1.69 8.41 -10.45
C GLN A 2 -0.49 8.89 -11.31
N PRO A 3 0.75 8.45 -11.03
CA PRO A 3 1.90 8.80 -11.86
C PRO A 3 1.90 8.10 -13.22
N GLN A 4 2.63 8.67 -14.18
CA GLN A 4 2.85 8.04 -15.49
C GLN A 4 3.45 6.64 -15.30
N GLY A 5 2.78 5.61 -15.84
CA GLY A 5 3.21 4.22 -15.71
C GLY A 5 3.07 3.58 -14.33
N ILE A 6 2.47 4.26 -13.34
CA ILE A 6 2.08 3.74 -11.99
C ILE A 6 3.27 3.34 -11.09
N MET A 7 4.49 3.16 -11.61
CA MET A 7 5.63 2.63 -10.87
C MET A 7 6.44 3.71 -10.15
N HIS A 8 5.77 4.62 -9.43
CA HIS A 8 6.40 5.67 -8.64
C HIS A 8 5.66 5.98 -7.33
N LEU A 9 6.39 6.35 -6.28
CA LEU A 9 5.82 6.71 -4.97
C LEU A 9 5.54 8.22 -4.85
N GLU A 10 5.30 8.87 -5.97
CA GLU A 10 4.74 10.21 -6.11
C GLU A 10 3.68 10.16 -7.21
N SER A 11 2.65 10.99 -7.12
CA SER A 11 1.60 11.08 -8.15
C SER A 11 1.77 12.34 -8.97
N ASP A 12 2.55 12.23 -10.04
CA ASP A 12 2.78 13.29 -11.01
C ASP A 12 2.58 12.75 -12.44
N ALA A 13 1.78 13.49 -13.22
CA ALA A 13 1.34 13.08 -14.56
C ALA A 13 1.15 14.31 -15.44
N TRP A 14 0.77 14.11 -16.70
CA TRP A 14 0.69 15.19 -17.69
C TRP A 14 -0.31 16.30 -17.35
N TRP A 15 -1.37 16.01 -16.59
CA TRP A 15 -2.34 17.00 -16.10
C TRP A 15 -1.89 17.68 -14.78
N GLY A 16 -0.70 17.36 -14.28
CA GLY A 16 -0.08 17.98 -13.11
C GLY A 16 0.09 17.05 -11.91
N ARG A 17 0.78 17.60 -10.90
CA ARG A 17 1.15 16.91 -9.66
C ARG A 17 0.03 16.94 -8.62
N VAL A 18 -0.23 15.81 -7.97
CA VAL A 18 -1.11 15.76 -6.77
C VAL A 18 -0.38 16.39 -5.58
N LEU A 19 -1.01 17.39 -4.97
CA LEU A 19 -0.46 18.08 -3.80
C LEU A 19 -0.93 17.42 -2.50
N ASN A 20 -0.07 17.38 -1.49
CA ASN A 20 -0.45 16.84 -0.19
C ASN A 20 -1.45 17.77 0.54
N PRO A 21 -2.55 17.24 1.08
CA PRO A 21 -3.59 18.04 1.73
C PRO A 21 -3.14 18.72 3.04
N PHE A 22 -2.09 18.23 3.70
CA PHE A 22 -1.52 18.88 4.89
C PHE A 22 -0.54 20.00 4.55
N ASN A 23 0.17 19.87 3.42
CA ASN A 23 1.14 20.86 2.97
C ASN A 23 1.35 20.71 1.46
N ILE A 24 0.92 21.71 0.68
CA ILE A 24 0.98 21.69 -0.78
C ILE A 24 2.40 21.63 -1.37
N TYR A 25 3.44 21.88 -0.55
CA TYR A 25 4.84 21.74 -0.94
C TYR A 25 5.38 20.32 -0.77
N LEU A 26 4.58 19.40 -0.22
CA LEU A 26 4.94 17.99 -0.03
C LEU A 26 4.18 17.09 -1.00
N SER A 27 4.74 15.89 -1.21
CA SER A 27 4.10 14.85 -2.03
C SER A 27 2.88 14.24 -1.32
N ALA A 28 1.80 14.00 -2.06
CA ALA A 28 0.68 13.17 -1.61
C ALA A 28 1.03 11.66 -1.60
N GLY A 29 2.21 11.29 -2.12
CA GLY A 29 2.63 9.91 -2.33
C GLY A 29 2.07 9.34 -3.63
N GLY A 30 2.35 8.06 -3.88
CA GLY A 30 1.91 7.38 -5.10
C GLY A 30 1.98 5.87 -4.96
N SER A 31 1.46 5.12 -5.92
CA SER A 31 0.79 5.63 -7.13
C SER A 31 -0.66 6.08 -6.90
N THR A 32 -1.27 5.72 -5.78
CA THR A 32 -2.68 6.07 -5.48
C THR A 32 -2.81 7.42 -4.74
N GLY A 33 -1.98 8.42 -5.08
CA GLY A 33 -1.92 9.70 -4.36
C GLY A 33 -3.17 10.55 -4.53
N GLY A 34 -3.80 10.53 -5.71
CA GLY A 34 -5.04 11.28 -5.95
C GLY A 34 -6.20 10.81 -5.06
N GLU A 35 -6.37 9.49 -4.89
CA GLU A 35 -7.37 8.95 -3.94
C GLU A 35 -7.04 9.36 -2.51
N ALA A 36 -5.78 9.23 -2.11
CA ALA A 36 -5.37 9.58 -0.76
C ALA A 36 -5.65 11.04 -0.43
N ALA A 37 -5.27 11.95 -1.32
CA ALA A 37 -5.52 13.37 -1.16
C ALA A 37 -7.03 13.68 -1.14
N LEU A 38 -7.81 13.08 -2.05
CA LEU A 38 -9.27 13.29 -2.12
C LEU A 38 -9.98 12.80 -0.85
N ILE A 39 -9.63 11.62 -0.35
CA ILE A 39 -10.19 11.06 0.88
C ILE A 39 -9.79 11.91 2.09
N ALA A 40 -8.52 12.31 2.19
CA ALA A 40 -8.02 13.14 3.29
C ALA A 40 -8.71 14.52 3.33
N MET A 41 -8.97 15.12 2.17
CA MET A 41 -9.76 16.36 2.04
C MET A 41 -11.28 16.15 2.21
N LYS A 42 -11.73 14.92 2.51
CA LYS A 42 -13.13 14.53 2.68
C LYS A 42 -13.99 14.68 1.42
N GLY A 43 -13.35 14.74 0.24
CA GLY A 43 -14.04 14.72 -1.05
C GLY A 43 -14.51 13.31 -1.47
N SER A 44 -13.97 12.27 -0.83
CA SER A 44 -14.46 10.90 -0.91
C SER A 44 -14.44 10.23 0.47
N VAL A 45 -15.38 9.31 0.72
CA VAL A 45 -15.47 8.55 1.97
C VAL A 45 -14.54 7.32 1.93
N MET A 46 -14.45 6.68 0.77
CA MET A 46 -13.71 5.44 0.52
C MET A 46 -13.11 5.49 -0.89
N GLY A 47 -11.97 4.83 -1.10
CA GLY A 47 -11.35 4.72 -2.42
C GLY A 47 -10.61 3.41 -2.59
N VAL A 48 -10.32 3.08 -3.85
CA VAL A 48 -9.65 1.85 -4.26
C VAL A 48 -8.33 2.23 -4.92
N GLY A 49 -7.27 1.51 -4.55
CA GLY A 49 -5.96 1.63 -5.17
C GLY A 49 -5.35 0.27 -5.48
N THR A 50 -4.14 0.28 -6.01
CA THR A 50 -3.32 -0.92 -6.25
C THR A 50 -2.01 -0.81 -5.48
N ASP A 51 -1.50 -1.93 -4.99
CA ASP A 51 -0.28 -1.95 -4.19
C ASP A 51 0.54 -3.21 -4.46
N ILE A 52 1.61 -3.01 -5.22
CA ILE A 52 2.67 -4.00 -5.47
C ILE A 52 3.92 -3.75 -4.60
N ARG A 53 4.10 -2.50 -4.14
CA ARG A 53 5.31 -2.05 -3.41
C ARG A 53 5.05 -0.94 -2.38
N GLY A 54 3.79 -0.64 -2.08
CA GLY A 54 3.40 0.42 -1.14
C GLY A 54 2.46 1.45 -1.74
N SER A 55 1.95 1.26 -2.95
CA SER A 55 1.15 2.26 -3.65
C SER A 55 -0.21 2.59 -3.04
N VAL A 56 -0.66 1.83 -2.04
CA VAL A 56 -1.81 2.18 -1.19
C VAL A 56 -1.32 2.68 0.17
N ARG A 57 -0.37 1.96 0.79
CA ARG A 57 0.13 2.26 2.13
C ARG A 57 0.93 3.57 2.22
N GLY A 58 1.77 3.85 1.23
CA GLY A 58 2.58 5.05 1.11
C GLY A 58 1.75 6.33 1.05
N PRO A 59 0.87 6.51 0.05
CA PRO A 59 0.04 7.71 -0.02
C PRO A 59 -0.95 7.80 1.14
N SER A 60 -1.43 6.67 1.69
CA SER A 60 -2.25 6.68 2.92
C SER A 60 -1.47 7.24 4.11
N ALA A 61 -0.20 6.84 4.30
CA ALA A 61 0.65 7.36 5.36
C ALA A 61 0.98 8.85 5.16
N PHE A 62 1.22 9.28 3.91
CA PHE A 62 1.55 10.68 3.59
C PHE A 62 0.35 11.61 3.78
N CYS A 63 -0.86 11.12 3.47
CA CYS A 63 -2.11 11.88 3.58
C CYS A 63 -2.90 11.59 4.87
N GLY A 64 -2.33 10.84 5.82
CA GLY A 64 -2.90 10.67 7.16
C GLY A 64 -4.24 9.91 7.19
N ILE A 65 -4.38 8.89 6.35
CA ILE A 65 -5.58 8.05 6.24
C ILE A 65 -5.25 6.57 6.41
N TYR A 66 -6.27 5.71 6.49
CA TYR A 66 -6.10 4.26 6.54
C TYR A 66 -5.96 3.69 5.13
N GLY A 67 -4.95 2.85 4.92
CA GLY A 67 -4.74 2.08 3.71
C GLY A 67 -4.54 0.61 4.04
N PHE A 68 -5.35 -0.26 3.45
CA PHE A 68 -5.30 -1.71 3.66
C PHE A 68 -4.92 -2.41 2.35
N LYS A 69 -3.77 -3.10 2.38
CA LYS A 69 -3.35 -3.99 1.30
C LYS A 69 -3.54 -5.44 1.74
N PRO A 70 -4.63 -6.12 1.36
CA PRO A 70 -4.80 -7.53 1.62
C PRO A 70 -3.77 -8.38 0.85
N THR A 71 -3.78 -9.68 1.13
CA THR A 71 -3.09 -10.69 0.30
C THR A 71 -3.61 -10.58 -1.14
N SER A 72 -2.72 -10.72 -2.11
CA SER A 72 -3.09 -10.74 -3.53
C SER A 72 -4.18 -11.78 -3.79
N TYR A 73 -5.08 -11.47 -4.72
CA TYR A 73 -6.24 -12.29 -5.07
C TYR A 73 -7.29 -12.50 -3.96
N VAL A 74 -7.20 -11.82 -2.82
CA VAL A 74 -8.34 -11.75 -1.87
C VAL A 74 -9.44 -10.83 -2.40
N LEU A 75 -9.05 -9.73 -3.05
CA LEU A 75 -9.97 -8.78 -3.68
C LEU A 75 -9.88 -8.89 -5.22
N PRO A 76 -10.97 -8.58 -5.94
CA PRO A 76 -10.98 -8.64 -7.40
C PRO A 76 -9.98 -7.65 -8.01
N MET A 77 -9.33 -8.12 -9.08
CA MET A 77 -8.36 -7.37 -9.90
C MET A 77 -8.63 -7.52 -11.39
N LYS A 78 -9.73 -8.19 -11.76
CA LYS A 78 -10.13 -8.37 -13.14
C LYS A 78 -10.30 -7.01 -13.81
N ASP A 79 -9.84 -6.90 -15.05
CA ASP A 79 -9.93 -5.71 -15.90
C ASP A 79 -9.13 -4.49 -15.42
N PHE A 80 -8.26 -4.65 -14.41
CA PHE A 80 -7.31 -3.60 -14.04
C PHE A 80 -6.32 -3.39 -15.19
N LEU A 81 -6.10 -2.13 -15.56
CA LEU A 81 -5.15 -1.77 -16.59
C LEU A 81 -3.73 -1.79 -16.01
N GLY A 82 -2.89 -2.66 -16.55
CA GLY A 82 -1.48 -2.78 -16.17
C GLY A 82 -0.60 -2.86 -17.42
N VAL A 83 0.56 -2.22 -17.38
CA VAL A 83 1.50 -2.16 -18.51
C VAL A 83 2.86 -2.81 -18.20
N PHE A 84 3.00 -3.47 -17.04
CA PHE A 84 4.27 -4.03 -16.60
C PHE A 84 4.17 -5.53 -16.25
N PRO A 85 5.13 -6.37 -16.71
CA PRO A 85 5.14 -7.82 -16.49
C PRO A 85 5.55 -8.25 -15.08
N ALA A 86 5.68 -7.32 -14.12
CA ALA A 86 6.17 -7.60 -12.77
C ALA A 86 5.32 -8.64 -12.01
N GLU A 87 4.04 -8.76 -12.34
CA GLU A 87 3.09 -9.69 -11.70
C GLU A 87 3.50 -11.16 -11.84
N LEU A 88 4.37 -11.50 -12.81
CA LEU A 88 4.96 -12.84 -12.90
C LEU A 88 5.88 -13.20 -11.73
N ASN A 89 6.44 -12.20 -11.03
CA ASN A 89 7.40 -12.38 -9.95
C ASN A 89 6.94 -11.79 -8.61
N VAL A 90 6.25 -10.65 -8.65
CA VAL A 90 5.78 -9.90 -7.48
C VAL A 90 4.32 -9.57 -7.70
N LEU A 91 3.44 -10.26 -6.98
CA LEU A 91 2.00 -10.08 -7.12
C LEU A 91 1.56 -8.70 -6.62
N CYS A 92 0.74 -8.03 -7.41
CA CYS A 92 0.03 -6.82 -6.99
C CYS A 92 -1.21 -7.21 -6.18
N SER A 93 -1.78 -6.25 -5.45
CA SER A 93 -3.02 -6.43 -4.71
C SER A 93 -3.90 -5.19 -4.85
N THR A 94 -5.22 -5.37 -4.99
CA THR A 94 -6.19 -4.28 -4.78
C THR A 94 -6.15 -3.89 -3.32
N GLY A 95 -6.00 -2.61 -3.03
CA GLY A 95 -6.06 -2.08 -1.67
C GLY A 95 -7.20 -1.09 -1.50
N LEU A 96 -7.71 -1.03 -0.28
CA LEU A 96 -8.82 -0.19 0.12
C LEU A 96 -8.32 0.96 0.98
N MET A 97 -8.92 2.13 0.83
CA MET A 97 -8.50 3.37 1.49
C MET A 97 -9.72 4.08 2.09
N CYS A 98 -9.59 4.58 3.31
CA CYS A 98 -10.66 5.31 4.01
C CYS A 98 -10.10 6.09 5.21
N ARG A 99 -10.96 6.83 5.94
CA ARG A 99 -10.52 7.63 7.10
C ARG A 99 -10.68 6.94 8.46
N THR A 100 -11.42 5.84 8.54
CA THR A 100 -11.65 5.15 9.83
C THR A 100 -11.59 3.63 9.67
N MET A 101 -11.22 2.94 10.76
CA MET A 101 -11.21 1.47 10.78
C MET A 101 -12.60 0.85 10.59
N ARG A 102 -13.65 1.53 11.08
CA ARG A 102 -15.04 1.14 10.88
C ARG A 102 -15.42 1.13 9.40
N ASP A 103 -15.01 2.17 8.67
CA ASP A 103 -15.27 2.27 7.23
C ASP A 103 -14.51 1.20 6.46
N MET A 104 -13.28 0.89 6.86
CA MET A 104 -12.50 -0.19 6.25
C MET A 104 -13.16 -1.57 6.45
N GLU A 105 -13.68 -1.82 7.65
CA GLU A 105 -14.42 -3.05 7.97
C GLU A 105 -15.68 -3.19 7.10
N LEU A 106 -16.48 -2.11 7.01
CA LEU A 106 -17.65 -2.07 6.13
C LEU A 106 -17.25 -2.30 4.67
N PHE A 107 -16.20 -1.62 4.20
CA PHE A 107 -15.81 -1.67 2.79
C PHE A 107 -15.32 -3.07 2.41
N THR A 108 -14.44 -3.65 3.23
CA THR A 108 -13.85 -4.96 3.00
C THR A 108 -14.92 -6.06 3.06
N SER A 109 -15.77 -6.05 4.09
CA SER A 109 -16.85 -7.03 4.24
C SER A 109 -17.87 -6.96 3.10
N THR A 110 -18.18 -5.75 2.61
CA THR A 110 -19.11 -5.56 1.49
C THR A 110 -18.56 -6.15 0.20
N ILE A 111 -17.30 -5.87 -0.16
CA ILE A 111 -16.70 -6.41 -1.39
C ILE A 111 -16.60 -7.94 -1.31
N LEU A 112 -16.11 -8.48 -0.19
CA LEU A 112 -15.98 -9.93 -0.03
C LEU A 112 -17.34 -10.65 0.04
N GLY A 113 -18.38 -9.97 0.52
CA GLY A 113 -19.75 -10.47 0.54
C GLY A 113 -20.36 -10.74 -0.85
N VAL A 114 -19.84 -10.09 -1.89
CA VAL A 114 -20.26 -10.32 -3.29
C VAL A 114 -19.82 -11.71 -3.81
N LYS A 115 -18.80 -12.32 -3.18
CA LYS A 115 -18.29 -13.66 -3.55
C LYS A 115 -17.80 -13.74 -5.00
N PHE A 116 -16.97 -12.77 -5.41
CA PHE A 116 -16.36 -12.72 -6.75
C PHE A 116 -15.62 -14.01 -7.18
N TYR A 117 -15.23 -14.86 -6.23
CA TYR A 117 -14.67 -16.19 -6.52
C TYR A 117 -15.63 -17.14 -7.26
N LEU A 118 -16.93 -16.82 -7.34
CA LEU A 118 -17.89 -17.57 -8.16
C LEU A 118 -17.79 -17.22 -9.66
N GLU A 119 -17.21 -16.08 -10.00
CA GLU A 119 -17.07 -15.59 -11.38
C GLU A 119 -15.60 -15.58 -11.85
N ASP A 120 -14.66 -15.38 -10.93
CA ASP A 120 -13.22 -15.35 -11.20
C ASP A 120 -12.49 -16.40 -10.35
N PRO A 121 -12.04 -17.52 -10.95
CA PRO A 121 -11.40 -18.61 -10.21
C PRO A 121 -10.03 -18.26 -9.63
N ARG A 122 -9.47 -17.08 -9.96
CA ARG A 122 -8.23 -16.59 -9.35
C ARG A 122 -8.45 -16.10 -7.92
N ILE A 123 -9.68 -15.69 -7.59
CA ILE A 123 -9.99 -15.09 -6.29
C ILE A 123 -10.04 -16.15 -5.19
N ILE A 124 -9.31 -15.90 -4.12
CA ILE A 124 -9.23 -16.80 -2.96
C ILE A 124 -10.52 -16.65 -2.14
N PRO A 125 -11.31 -17.72 -1.95
CA PRO A 125 -12.58 -17.68 -1.22
C PRO A 125 -12.36 -17.67 0.29
N ILE A 126 -11.71 -16.62 0.81
CA ILE A 126 -11.44 -16.47 2.25
C ILE A 126 -12.60 -15.71 2.94
N PRO A 127 -13.17 -16.25 4.04
CA PRO A 127 -14.19 -15.53 4.79
C PRO A 127 -13.57 -14.33 5.52
N TRP A 128 -14.26 -13.19 5.47
CA TRP A 128 -13.89 -12.02 6.25
C TRP A 128 -14.42 -12.14 7.69
N THR A 129 -13.53 -12.29 8.65
CA THR A 129 -13.87 -12.31 10.08
C THR A 129 -13.73 -10.95 10.76
N GLY A 130 -13.08 -10.00 10.08
CA GLY A 130 -13.08 -8.57 10.44
C GLY A 130 -12.58 -8.24 11.83
N LEU A 131 -13.11 -7.16 12.40
CA LEU A 131 -12.80 -6.73 13.78
C LEU A 131 -13.23 -7.73 14.86
N LYS A 132 -14.04 -8.74 14.51
CA LYS A 132 -14.46 -9.84 15.40
C LYS A 132 -13.58 -11.07 15.28
N THR A 133 -12.48 -11.00 14.51
CA THR A 133 -11.54 -12.10 14.36
C THR A 133 -11.04 -12.54 15.73
N PRO A 134 -11.21 -13.83 16.10
CA PRO A 134 -10.70 -14.33 17.36
C PRO A 134 -9.19 -14.13 17.44
N VAL A 135 -8.74 -13.44 18.48
CA VAL A 135 -7.31 -13.30 18.75
C VAL A 135 -6.84 -14.49 19.60
N PRO A 136 -5.66 -15.06 19.34
CA PRO A 136 -5.08 -16.06 20.22
C PRO A 136 -4.89 -15.46 21.63
N LYS A 137 -4.82 -16.33 22.65
CA LYS A 137 -4.67 -15.92 24.07
C LYS A 137 -3.59 -14.87 24.28
N ARG A 138 -2.49 -14.94 23.52
CA ARG A 138 -1.41 -13.95 23.54
C ARG A 138 -0.87 -13.73 22.12
N LEU A 139 -0.92 -12.50 21.63
CA LEU A 139 -0.39 -12.07 20.34
C LEU A 139 1.07 -11.62 20.48
N LYS A 140 1.95 -12.19 19.66
CA LYS A 140 3.37 -11.77 19.58
C LYS A 140 3.54 -10.72 18.50
N ILE A 141 3.96 -9.52 18.87
CA ILE A 141 4.14 -8.39 17.96
C ILE A 141 5.63 -8.10 17.83
N GLY A 142 6.17 -8.33 16.62
CA GLY A 142 7.52 -7.90 16.25
C GLY A 142 7.51 -6.45 15.80
N VAL A 143 8.37 -5.61 16.40
CA VAL A 143 8.55 -4.20 16.06
C VAL A 143 9.89 -4.03 15.34
N ILE A 144 9.83 -3.52 14.11
CA ILE A 144 11.01 -3.20 13.30
C ILE A 144 11.32 -1.72 13.47
N ALA A 145 12.42 -1.40 14.18
CA ALA A 145 12.90 -0.02 14.26
C ALA A 145 13.61 0.42 12.96
N HIS A 146 14.36 -0.49 12.35
CA HIS A 146 15.01 -0.39 11.04
C HIS A 146 15.31 -1.81 10.54
N ASP A 147 15.59 -1.96 9.24
CA ASP A 147 15.87 -3.25 8.61
C ASP A 147 17.36 -3.48 8.30
N ASN A 148 18.25 -2.64 8.84
CA ASN A 148 19.69 -2.59 8.58
C ASN A 148 20.07 -2.20 7.14
N TYR A 149 19.11 -1.78 6.33
CA TYR A 149 19.34 -1.26 4.99
C TYR A 149 18.78 0.16 4.84
N ILE A 150 17.54 0.37 5.29
CA ILE A 150 16.86 1.65 5.37
C ILE A 150 16.82 2.08 6.83
N ASP A 151 17.48 3.21 7.11
CA ASP A 151 17.36 3.90 8.38
C ASP A 151 16.23 4.95 8.30
N PRO A 152 15.14 4.82 9.07
CA PRO A 152 14.02 5.76 8.96
C PRO A 152 14.38 7.16 9.47
N GLN A 153 13.70 8.16 8.91
CA GLN A 153 13.83 9.56 9.37
C GLN A 153 13.42 9.69 10.86
N PRO A 154 13.98 10.66 11.61
CA PRO A 154 13.70 10.82 13.03
C PRO A 154 12.20 10.86 13.41
N PRO A 155 11.30 11.53 12.64
CA PRO A 155 9.87 11.51 12.94
C PRO A 155 9.24 10.11 12.86
N VAL A 156 9.69 9.28 11.91
CA VAL A 156 9.21 7.90 11.73
C VAL A 156 9.71 7.01 12.87
N LYS A 157 10.99 7.13 13.23
CA LYS A 157 11.56 6.45 14.41
C LYS A 157 10.77 6.76 15.67
N ARG A 158 10.45 8.04 15.90
CA ARG A 158 9.64 8.49 17.03
C ARG A 158 8.23 7.87 16.99
N ALA A 159 7.58 7.84 15.83
CA ALA A 159 6.24 7.27 15.69
C ALA A 159 6.22 5.76 15.99
N VAL A 160 7.21 5.00 15.49
CA VAL A 160 7.34 3.57 15.76
C VAL A 160 7.63 3.32 17.24
N ALA A 161 8.53 4.09 17.86
CA ALA A 161 8.83 3.99 19.29
C ALA A 161 7.61 4.30 20.17
N TRP A 162 6.81 5.30 19.78
CA TRP A 162 5.55 5.64 20.44
C TRP A 162 4.51 4.52 20.29
N ALA A 163 4.35 3.94 19.10
CA ALA A 163 3.47 2.79 18.91
C ALA A 163 3.92 1.58 19.76
N LYS A 164 5.23 1.30 19.82
CA LYS A 164 5.81 0.27 20.69
C LYS A 164 5.45 0.53 22.16
N SER A 165 5.61 1.75 22.65
CA SER A 165 5.32 2.06 24.06
C SER A 165 3.84 1.89 24.40
N LEU A 166 2.92 2.26 23.50
CA LEU A 166 1.48 2.02 23.67
C LEU A 166 1.13 0.54 23.71
N LEU A 167 1.77 -0.28 22.87
CA LEU A 167 1.56 -1.72 22.82
C LEU A 167 2.21 -2.45 24.01
N SER A 168 3.25 -1.88 24.59
CA SER A 168 3.94 -2.40 25.79
C SER A 168 3.33 -1.91 27.12
N ASP A 169 2.21 -1.19 27.09
CA ASP A 169 1.49 -0.77 28.30
C ASP A 169 1.12 -2.02 29.15
N PRO A 170 1.44 -2.03 30.47
CA PRO A 170 1.16 -3.17 31.34
C PRO A 170 -0.29 -3.67 31.29
N LYS A 171 -1.26 -2.81 30.96
CA LYS A 171 -2.67 -3.22 30.82
C LYS A 171 -2.91 -4.24 29.69
N TYR A 172 -1.97 -4.37 28.76
CA TYR A 172 -2.03 -5.32 27.65
C TYR A 172 -1.09 -6.51 27.83
N ALA A 173 -0.36 -6.64 28.94
CA ALA A 173 0.69 -7.66 29.11
C ALA A 173 0.18 -9.11 29.03
N ASP A 174 -1.08 -9.34 29.42
CA ASP A 174 -1.73 -10.65 29.35
C ASP A 174 -2.09 -11.07 27.92
N VAL A 175 -2.31 -10.10 27.02
CA VAL A 175 -2.78 -10.34 25.66
C VAL A 175 -1.73 -10.05 24.59
N LEU A 176 -0.71 -9.24 24.88
CA LEU A 176 0.36 -8.84 23.96
C LEU A 176 1.75 -9.25 24.49
N GLU A 177 2.60 -9.70 23.58
CA GLU A 177 4.03 -9.90 23.79
C GLU A 177 4.78 -9.10 22.71
N VAL A 178 5.30 -7.94 23.08
CA VAL A 178 6.01 -7.04 22.15
C VAL A 178 7.49 -7.37 22.15
N LYS A 179 8.09 -7.56 20.96
CA LYS A 179 9.52 -7.83 20.78
C LYS A 179 10.11 -6.96 19.70
N ASP A 180 11.38 -6.61 19.87
CA ASP A 180 12.15 -6.09 18.74
C ASP A 180 12.36 -7.20 17.71
N PHE A 181 12.24 -6.84 16.43
CA PHE A 181 12.40 -7.74 15.31
C PHE A 181 13.30 -7.13 14.26
N THR A 182 14.37 -7.84 13.92
CA THR A 182 15.31 -7.47 12.86
C THR A 182 15.05 -8.37 11.65
N PRO A 183 14.58 -7.81 10.52
CA PRO A 183 14.40 -8.57 9.30
C PRO A 183 15.72 -9.19 8.82
N TYR A 184 15.66 -10.44 8.38
CA TYR A 184 16.81 -11.13 7.80
C TYR A 184 16.98 -10.73 6.32
N GLY A 185 18.21 -10.35 5.94
CA GLY A 185 18.59 -10.16 4.53
C GLY A 185 17.87 -9.01 3.80
N ALA A 186 17.44 -7.96 4.49
CA ALA A 186 16.64 -6.88 3.89
C ALA A 186 17.31 -6.21 2.67
N GLN A 187 18.61 -5.91 2.74
CA GLN A 187 19.38 -5.34 1.63
C GLN A 187 19.39 -6.26 0.40
N GLU A 188 19.61 -7.56 0.61
CA GLU A 188 19.64 -8.54 -0.47
C GLU A 188 18.25 -8.70 -1.10
N ALA A 189 17.20 -8.79 -0.27
CA ALA A 189 15.82 -8.85 -0.71
C ALA A 189 15.46 -7.64 -1.57
N TRP A 190 15.90 -6.44 -1.16
CA TRP A 190 15.69 -5.22 -1.93
C TRP A 190 16.50 -5.25 -3.25
N SER A 191 17.77 -5.64 -3.24
CA SER A 191 18.55 -5.80 -4.49
C SER A 191 17.87 -6.73 -5.50
N LYS A 192 17.31 -7.85 -5.03
CA LYS A 192 16.61 -8.84 -5.87
C LYS A 192 15.27 -8.32 -6.39
N ILE A 193 14.41 -7.81 -5.52
CA ILE A 193 13.05 -7.39 -5.91
C ILE A 193 13.08 -6.22 -6.91
N ARG A 194 14.08 -5.33 -6.81
CA ARG A 194 14.29 -4.20 -7.72
C ARG A 194 14.45 -4.66 -9.18
N ARG A 195 15.08 -5.81 -9.41
CA ARG A 195 15.22 -6.44 -10.74
C ARG A 195 13.93 -7.13 -11.19
N MET A 196 13.21 -7.75 -10.27
CA MET A 196 11.96 -8.46 -10.54
C MET A 196 10.81 -7.55 -10.99
N TYR A 197 10.84 -6.26 -10.65
CA TYR A 197 9.87 -5.28 -11.13
C TYR A 197 10.00 -4.94 -12.61
N TRP A 198 11.19 -5.12 -13.19
CA TRP A 198 11.49 -4.71 -14.57
C TRP A 198 12.14 -5.85 -15.36
N PRO A 199 11.49 -7.03 -15.47
CA PRO A 199 12.10 -8.19 -16.12
C PRO A 199 12.33 -7.97 -17.62
N ASP A 200 11.58 -7.05 -18.24
CA ASP A 200 11.72 -6.64 -19.64
C ASP A 200 12.49 -5.31 -19.81
N GLY A 201 13.07 -4.76 -18.73
CA GLY A 201 13.74 -3.46 -18.78
C GLY A 201 12.81 -2.28 -19.09
N ALA A 202 11.53 -2.37 -18.71
CA ALA A 202 10.50 -1.34 -18.95
C ALA A 202 10.12 -1.12 -20.42
N GLN A 203 10.41 -2.08 -21.31
CA GLN A 203 10.03 -2.01 -22.72
C GLN A 203 8.53 -1.87 -22.92
N GLY A 204 7.70 -2.60 -22.17
CA GLY A 204 6.24 -2.50 -22.24
C GLY A 204 5.71 -1.08 -21.95
N PRO A 205 6.00 -0.51 -20.77
CA PRO A 205 5.59 0.85 -20.43
C PRO A 205 6.14 1.92 -21.38
N ILE A 206 7.41 1.82 -21.80
CA ILE A 206 8.01 2.78 -22.74
C ILE A 206 7.25 2.78 -24.07
N LYS A 207 6.95 1.59 -24.62
CA LYS A 207 6.17 1.48 -25.85
C LYS A 207 4.77 2.04 -25.68
N ALA A 208 4.10 1.76 -24.56
CA ALA A 208 2.77 2.28 -24.26
C ALA A 208 2.76 3.81 -24.21
N ILE A 209 3.68 4.44 -23.46
CA ILE A 209 3.79 5.90 -23.37
C ILE A 209 4.15 6.51 -24.73
N THR A 210 5.12 5.95 -25.45
CA THR A 210 5.54 6.47 -26.76
C THR A 210 4.40 6.41 -27.78
N SER A 211 3.55 5.38 -27.70
CA SER A 211 2.42 5.20 -28.62
C SER A 211 1.33 6.27 -28.49
N THR A 212 1.23 6.95 -27.34
CA THR A 212 0.26 8.04 -27.14
C THR A 212 0.78 9.39 -27.63
N GLY A 213 2.08 9.49 -27.94
CA GLY A 213 2.75 10.77 -28.22
C GLY A 213 3.00 11.62 -26.97
N GLU A 214 2.70 11.13 -25.78
CA GLU A 214 3.02 11.81 -24.53
C GLU A 214 4.53 11.80 -24.26
N PRO A 215 5.10 12.88 -23.68
CA PRO A 215 6.48 12.86 -23.24
C PRO A 215 6.66 11.89 -22.08
N ILE A 216 7.81 11.20 -22.05
CA ILE A 216 8.22 10.43 -20.87
C ILE A 216 8.65 11.43 -19.80
N LEU A 217 7.95 11.44 -18.67
CA LEU A 217 8.27 12.29 -17.54
C LEU A 217 9.42 11.64 -16.74
N PRO A 218 10.39 12.43 -16.24
CA PRO A 218 11.38 11.91 -15.31
C PRO A 218 10.68 11.45 -14.02
N LEU A 219 11.22 10.42 -13.38
CA LEU A 219 10.85 10.16 -11.99
C LEU A 219 11.25 11.38 -11.17
N SER A 220 10.31 11.93 -10.42
CA SER A 220 10.62 13.04 -9.51
C SER A 220 11.69 12.63 -8.50
N ALA A 221 12.61 13.57 -8.26
CA ALA A 221 13.80 13.40 -7.44
C ALA A 221 13.48 13.36 -5.92
#